data_AF-A0A1C0T247-F1
#
_entry.id   AF-A0A1C0T247-F1
#
_cell.length_a   1.000
_cell.length_b   1.000
_cell.length_c   1.000
_cell.angle_alpha   90.00
_cell.angle_beta   90.00
_cell.angle_gamma   90.00
#
_symmetry.space_group_name_H-M   'P 1'
#
loop_
_entity.id
_entity.type
_entity.pdbx_description
1 polymer ?
#
loop_
_entity_poly.entity_id
_entity_poly.type
_entity_poly.pdbx_seq_one_letter_code
_entity_poly.pdbx_strand_id
1 'polypeptide(L)'
;MRSMLIPLVILGLPLAEIAGFVIVGREIGLAMTLLLVLLSAIAGVVLLRLQGFAVIRRVQEATRSGSDPGREVLGGALMFVAALLLMVPGFISDIFGLLLFVPPVRHAVAGYLRSRMTVVTAASSQSWRGPGQTPQERAQPRVIDLGEGEFSRTDDDEPNPSEERRRQ
;
A
#
# COMPACT_ATOMS: atom_id res chain seq x y z
N MET A 1 -14.45 -9.75 19.32
CA MET A 1 -14.60 -8.56 20.18
C MET A 1 -13.90 -7.30 19.62
N ARG A 2 -12.74 -7.40 18.93
CA ARG A 2 -12.04 -6.24 18.34
C ARG A 2 -12.80 -5.49 17.23
N SER A 3 -13.70 -6.18 16.52
CA SER A 3 -14.48 -5.66 15.40
C SER A 3 -15.59 -4.67 15.80
N MET A 4 -16.02 -4.65 17.06
CA MET A 4 -17.04 -3.69 17.54
C MET A 4 -16.48 -2.29 17.85
N LEU A 5 -15.16 -2.13 17.95
CA LEU A 5 -14.55 -0.83 18.24
C LEU A 5 -14.63 0.13 17.05
N ILE A 6 -14.53 -0.38 15.82
CA ILE A 6 -14.58 0.43 14.59
C ILE A 6 -15.90 1.20 14.47
N PRO A 7 -17.10 0.56 14.52
CA PRO A 7 -18.35 1.31 14.44
C PRO A 7 -18.55 2.27 15.60
N LEU A 8 -18.06 1.92 16.80
CA LEU A 8 -18.13 2.80 17.97
C LEU A 8 -17.31 4.08 17.77
N VAL A 9 -16.11 3.99 17.21
CA VAL A 9 -15.27 5.16 16.91
C VAL A 9 -15.87 5.99 15.78
N ILE A 10 -16.37 5.35 14.72
CA ILE A 10 -16.99 6.05 13.58
C ILE A 10 -18.21 6.86 14.02
N LEU A 11 -19.03 6.33 14.94
CA LEU A 11 -20.21 7.04 15.43
C LEU A 11 -19.86 8.02 16.57
N GLY A 12 -18.97 7.61 17.47
CA GLY A 12 -18.59 8.39 18.65
C GLY A 12 -17.76 9.62 18.33
N LEU A 13 -16.93 9.57 17.29
CA LEU A 13 -16.07 10.70 16.92
C LEU A 13 -16.88 11.93 16.48
N PRO A 14 -17.84 11.87 15.52
CA PRO A 14 -18.70 13.01 15.18
C PRO A 14 -19.49 13.57 16.37
N LEU A 15 -19.99 12.70 17.25
CA LEU A 15 -20.67 13.12 18.48
C LEU A 15 -19.74 13.92 19.41
N ALA A 16 -18.50 13.45 19.56
CA ALA A 16 -17.48 14.14 20.32
C ALA A 16 -17.08 15.48 19.68
N GLU A 17 -17.03 15.56 18.35
CA GLU A 17 -16.80 16.83 17.63
C GLU A 17 -17.92 17.85 17.91
N ILE A 18 -19.18 17.43 17.79
CA ILE A 18 -20.34 18.30 18.08
C ILE A 18 -20.28 18.81 19.53
N ALA A 19 -19.95 17.93 20.49
CA ALA A 19 -19.76 18.35 21.88
C ALA A 19 -18.62 19.38 22.02
N GLY A 20 -17.49 19.17 21.33
CA GLY A 20 -16.38 20.12 21.28
C GLY A 20 -16.79 21.48 20.73
N PHE A 21 -17.54 21.51 19.62
CA PHE A 21 -18.09 22.74 19.04
C PHE A 21 -18.97 23.51 20.00
N VAL A 22 -19.83 22.82 20.76
CA VAL A 22 -20.70 23.46 21.75
C VAL A 22 -19.89 24.04 22.91
N ILE A 23 -18.89 23.31 23.41
CA ILE A 23 -18.05 23.78 24.52
C ILE A 23 -17.25 25.01 24.10
N VAL A 24 -16.51 24.93 23.00
CA VAL A 24 -15.69 26.06 22.52
C VAL A 24 -16.58 27.24 22.11
N GLY A 25 -17.69 26.97 21.42
CA GLY A 25 -18.65 28.00 21.05
C GLY A 25 -19.25 28.75 22.24
N ARG A 26 -19.38 28.11 23.41
CA ARG A 26 -19.80 28.76 24.65
C ARG A 26 -18.71 29.63 25.28
N GLU A 27 -17.46 29.21 25.20
CA GLU A 27 -16.32 29.93 25.81
C GLU A 27 -15.87 31.15 25.00
N ILE A 28 -15.71 31.01 23.68
CA ILE A 28 -15.15 32.07 22.81
C ILE A 28 -16.17 32.68 21.84
N GLY A 29 -17.39 32.14 21.80
CA GLY A 29 -18.45 32.60 20.90
C GLY A 29 -18.45 31.92 19.52
N LEU A 30 -19.61 31.96 18.86
CA LEU A 30 -19.83 31.30 17.57
C LEU A 30 -18.95 31.89 16.45
N ALA A 31 -18.82 33.22 16.37
CA ALA A 31 -18.05 33.87 15.31
C ALA A 31 -16.57 33.46 15.32
N MET A 32 -15.96 33.42 16.51
CA MET A 32 -14.57 32.98 16.67
C MET A 32 -14.42 31.48 16.38
N THR A 33 -15.39 30.66 16.79
CA THR A 33 -15.41 29.22 16.49
C THR A 33 -15.45 28.95 14.98
N LEU A 34 -16.31 29.67 14.25
CA LEU A 34 -16.38 29.58 12.79
C LEU A 34 -15.08 30.05 12.11
N LEU A 35 -14.44 31.09 12.65
CA LEU A 35 -13.14 31.55 12.15
C LEU A 35 -12.06 30.47 12.35
N LEU A 36 -12.00 29.82 13.52
CA LEU A 36 -11.06 28.73 13.78
C LEU A 36 -11.26 27.57 12.81
N VAL A 37 -12.52 27.17 12.60
CA VAL A 37 -12.92 26.14 11.62
C VAL A 37 -12.48 26.50 10.20
N LEU A 38 -12.68 27.75 9.79
CA LEU A 38 -12.27 28.20 8.47
C LEU A 38 -10.74 28.18 8.32
N LEU A 39 -10.02 28.64 9.36
CA LEU A 39 -8.56 28.64 9.38
C LEU A 39 -8.00 27.21 9.34
N SER A 40 -8.59 26.26 10.07
CA SER A 40 -8.14 24.86 10.06
C SER A 40 -8.41 24.21 8.70
N ALA A 41 -9.57 24.45 8.09
CA ALA A 41 -9.87 23.95 6.74
C ALA A 41 -8.89 24.51 5.69
N ILE A 42 -8.59 25.82 5.73
CA ILE A 42 -7.59 26.44 4.85
C ILE A 42 -6.22 25.81 5.09
N ALA A 43 -5.81 25.63 6.35
CA ALA A 43 -4.57 24.98 6.69
C ALA A 43 -4.50 23.57 6.10
N GLY A 44 -5.55 22.75 6.25
CA GLY A 44 -5.63 21.41 5.66
C GLY A 44 -5.40 21.39 4.15
N VAL A 45 -6.06 22.30 3.43
CA VAL A 45 -5.89 22.46 1.97
C VAL A 45 -4.47 22.89 1.61
N VAL A 46 -3.90 23.85 2.34
CA VAL A 46 -2.53 24.33 2.13
C VAL A 46 -1.51 23.22 2.40
N LEU A 47 -1.68 22.45 3.48
CA LEU A 47 -0.86 21.29 3.82
C LEU A 47 -0.88 20.26 2.69
N LEU A 48 -2.07 19.91 2.21
CA LEU A 48 -2.26 18.97 1.10
C LEU A 48 -1.54 19.46 -0.15
N ARG A 49 -1.68 20.74 -0.48
CA ARG A 49 -1.07 21.33 -1.69
C ARG A 49 0.45 21.40 -1.59
N LEU A 50 0.99 21.91 -0.49
CA LEU A 50 2.43 22.09 -0.34
C LEU A 50 3.17 20.76 -0.26
N GLN A 51 2.62 19.81 0.50
CA GLN A 51 3.34 18.59 0.80
C GLN A 51 2.94 17.39 -0.08
N GLY A 52 1.76 17.41 -0.70
CA GLY A 52 1.36 16.39 -1.66
C GLY A 52 2.34 16.27 -2.83
N PHE A 53 2.79 17.40 -3.40
CA PHE A 53 3.79 17.40 -4.46
C PHE A 53 5.16 16.89 -3.99
N ALA A 54 5.57 17.23 -2.77
CA ALA A 54 6.85 16.80 -2.22
C ALA A 54 6.90 15.27 -2.01
N VAL A 55 5.79 14.67 -1.57
CA VAL A 55 5.66 13.21 -1.40
C VAL A 55 5.77 12.50 -2.75
N ILE A 56 5.05 12.96 -3.76
CA ILE A 56 5.08 12.34 -5.09
C ILE A 56 6.51 12.32 -5.65
N ARG A 57 7.25 13.44 -5.50
CA ARG A 57 8.66 13.53 -5.92
C ARG A 57 9.55 12.54 -5.17
N ARG A 58 9.40 12.44 -3.84
CA ARG A 58 10.16 11.49 -3.00
C ARG A 58 9.89 10.04 -3.37
N VAL A 59 8.63 9.69 -3.63
CA VAL A 59 8.26 8.34 -4.08
C VAL A 59 8.89 8.03 -5.44
N GLN A 60 8.82 8.96 -6.40
CA GLN A 60 9.47 8.80 -7.71
C GLN A 60 10.99 8.63 -7.59
N GLU A 61 11.63 9.41 -6.72
CA GLU A 61 13.07 9.36 -6.47
C GLU A 61 13.49 8.09 -5.72
N ALA A 62 12.68 7.61 -4.76
CA ALA A 62 12.90 6.34 -4.09
C ALA A 62 12.87 5.17 -5.09
N THR A 63 11.89 5.16 -6.01
CA THR A 63 11.79 4.14 -7.08
C THR A 63 13.00 4.19 -8.02
N ARG A 64 13.49 5.38 -8.36
CA ARG A 64 14.67 5.54 -9.26
C ARG A 64 15.99 5.19 -8.58
N SER A 65 16.13 5.49 -7.29
CA SER A 65 17.34 5.24 -6.50
C SER A 65 17.43 3.83 -5.92
N GLY A 66 16.39 3.00 -6.09
CA GLY A 66 16.32 1.67 -5.46
C GLY A 66 16.13 1.72 -3.94
N SER A 67 15.78 2.87 -3.37
CA SER A 67 15.43 3.02 -1.95
C SER A 67 14.04 2.44 -1.68
N ASP A 68 13.74 2.00 -0.45
CA ASP A 68 12.44 1.42 -0.06
C ASP A 68 11.28 2.40 -0.35
N PRO A 69 10.50 2.20 -1.43
CA PRO A 69 9.42 3.11 -1.80
C PRO A 69 8.24 2.97 -0.85
N GLY A 70 8.09 1.84 -0.16
CA GLY A 70 7.00 1.60 0.78
C GLY A 70 7.03 2.57 1.96
N ARG A 71 8.23 2.98 2.41
CA ARG A 71 8.40 3.97 3.49
C ARG A 71 7.88 5.35 3.07
N GLU A 72 8.20 5.80 1.87
CA GLU A 72 7.76 7.10 1.35
C GLU A 72 6.26 7.09 1.03
N VAL A 73 5.73 5.97 0.51
CA VAL A 73 4.29 5.80 0.27
C VAL A 73 3.50 5.87 1.59
N LEU A 74 3.93 5.16 2.63
CA LEU A 74 3.25 5.20 3.93
C LEU A 74 3.32 6.58 4.57
N GLY A 75 4.48 7.25 4.51
CA GLY A 75 4.63 8.62 4.97
C GLY A 75 3.71 9.59 4.22
N GLY A 76 3.58 9.41 2.92
CA GLY A 76 2.65 10.14 2.06
C GLY A 76 1.19 9.92 2.41
N ALA A 77 0.79 8.66 2.61
CA ALA A 77 -0.56 8.29 3.00
C ALA A 77 -0.96 8.88 4.35
N LEU A 78 -0.07 8.83 5.36
CA LEU A 78 -0.31 9.46 6.65
C LEU A 78 -0.45 10.99 6.53
N MET A 79 0.30 11.62 5.63
CA MET A 79 0.16 13.05 5.38
C MET A 79 -1.17 13.41 4.73
N PHE A 80 -1.62 12.59 3.78
CA PHE A 80 -2.92 12.74 3.15
C PHE A 80 -4.05 12.59 4.19
N VAL A 81 -3.97 11.58 5.05
CA VAL A 81 -4.91 11.38 6.15
C VAL A 81 -4.89 12.60 7.09
N ALA A 82 -3.72 13.11 7.48
CA ALA A 82 -3.61 14.31 8.32
C ALA A 82 -4.29 15.53 7.69
N ALA A 83 -4.10 15.74 6.38
CA ALA A 83 -4.71 16.84 5.66
C ALA A 83 -6.23 16.68 5.52
N LEU A 84 -6.73 15.46 5.28
CA LEU A 84 -8.16 15.17 5.27
C LEU A 84 -8.81 15.40 6.64
N LEU A 85 -8.12 15.01 7.72
CA LEU A 85 -8.57 15.23 9.10
C LEU A 85 -8.72 16.73 9.41
N LEU A 86 -7.83 17.58 8.88
CA LEU A 86 -7.95 19.04 9.00
C LEU A 86 -8.99 19.66 8.06
N MET A 87 -9.22 19.03 6.90
CA MET A 87 -10.15 19.55 5.89
C MET A 87 -11.61 19.38 6.32
N VAL A 88 -11.92 18.31 7.06
CA VAL A 88 -13.23 18.13 7.70
C VAL A 88 -13.11 18.70 9.11
N PRO A 89 -13.41 19.99 9.32
CA PRO A 89 -13.06 20.67 10.56
C PRO A 89 -13.74 20.03 11.75
N GLY A 90 -12.94 19.67 12.75
CA GLY A 90 -13.38 19.12 14.03
C GLY A 90 -12.33 19.46 15.08
N PHE A 91 -12.72 19.84 16.30
CA PHE A 91 -11.73 20.15 17.34
C PHE A 91 -10.81 18.98 17.66
N ILE A 92 -11.35 17.77 17.74
CA ILE A 92 -10.59 16.57 18.07
C ILE A 92 -9.77 16.13 16.84
N SER A 93 -10.42 16.09 15.67
CA SER A 93 -9.80 15.73 14.40
C SER A 93 -8.69 16.69 13.99
N ASP A 94 -8.84 17.99 14.26
CA ASP A 94 -7.82 19.03 14.02
C ASP A 94 -6.59 18.79 14.88
N ILE A 95 -6.76 18.42 16.17
CA ILE A 95 -5.64 18.06 17.05
C ILE A 95 -4.90 16.84 16.48
N PHE A 96 -5.63 15.79 16.08
CA PHE A 96 -5.00 14.59 15.52
C PHE A 96 -4.35 14.84 14.16
N GLY A 97 -4.96 15.65 13.29
CA GLY A 97 -4.41 16.03 12.00
C GLY A 97 -3.14 16.87 12.15
N LEU A 98 -3.14 17.87 13.03
CA LEU A 98 -1.95 18.65 13.37
C LEU A 98 -0.86 17.79 14.02
N LEU A 99 -1.23 16.87 14.91
CA LEU A 99 -0.29 15.96 15.55
C LEU A 99 0.35 15.03 14.52
N LEU A 100 -0.42 14.49 13.58
CA LEU A 100 0.07 13.60 12.52
C LEU A 100 0.95 14.33 11.49
N PHE A 101 0.78 15.64 11.35
CA PHE A 101 1.66 16.48 10.54
C PHE A 101 3.08 16.56 11.11
N VAL A 102 3.23 16.49 12.44
CA VAL A 102 4.52 16.58 13.11
C VAL A 102 5.38 15.34 12.75
N PRO A 103 6.57 15.53 12.13
CA PRO A 103 7.39 14.42 11.64
C PRO A 103 7.67 13.29 12.65
N PRO A 104 8.06 13.55 13.92
CA PRO A 104 8.30 12.46 14.88
C PRO A 104 7.05 11.63 15.18
N VAL A 105 5.87 12.26 15.29
CA VAL A 105 4.60 11.54 15.48
C VAL A 105 4.32 10.67 14.26
N ARG A 106 4.46 11.24 13.06
CA ARG A 106 4.24 10.51 11.81
C ARG A 106 5.14 9.28 11.71
N HIS A 107 6.42 9.43 12.05
CA HIS A 107 7.37 8.31 12.02
C HIS A 107 7.03 7.23 13.06
N ALA A 108 6.56 7.62 14.25
CA ALA A 108 6.09 6.67 15.27
C ALA A 108 4.85 5.89 14.80
N VAL A 109 3.85 6.59 14.25
CA VAL A 109 2.64 5.99 13.70
C VAL A 109 2.96 5.07 12.51
N ALA A 110 3.84 5.49 11.60
CA ALA A 110 4.29 4.69 10.47
C ALA A 110 5.00 3.41 10.92
N GLY A 111 5.89 3.49 11.92
CA GLY A 111 6.56 2.32 12.49
C GLY A 111 5.58 1.33 13.13
N TYR A 112 4.60 1.84 13.88
CA TYR A 112 3.55 1.03 14.47
C TYR A 112 2.67 0.34 13.42
N LEU A 113 2.25 1.06 12.37
CA LEU A 113 1.46 0.50 11.28
C LEU A 113 2.25 -0.57 10.50
N ARG A 114 3.53 -0.33 10.21
CA ARG A 114 4.39 -1.29 9.51
C ARG A 114 4.52 -2.61 10.29
N SER A 115 4.59 -2.55 11.62
CA SER A 115 4.68 -3.76 12.46
C SER A 115 3.43 -4.65 12.42
N ARG A 116 2.29 -4.12 11.96
CA ARG A 116 1.00 -4.83 11.89
C ARG A 116 0.53 -5.16 10.50
N MET A 117 1.11 -4.55 9.46
CA MET A 117 0.79 -4.88 8.08
C MET A 117 1.77 -5.95 7.60
N THR A 118 1.27 -7.18 7.39
CA THR A 118 1.95 -8.15 6.54
C THR A 118 2.02 -7.51 5.15
N VAL A 119 3.22 -7.12 4.73
CA VAL A 119 3.44 -6.60 3.39
C VAL A 119 3.09 -7.72 2.43
N VAL A 120 1.86 -7.71 1.94
CA VAL A 120 1.54 -8.41 0.70
C VAL A 120 2.25 -7.57 -0.34
N THR A 121 3.51 -7.92 -0.59
CA THR A 121 4.17 -7.56 -1.82
C THR A 121 3.27 -8.15 -2.89
N ALA A 122 2.33 -7.35 -3.40
CA ALA A 122 1.80 -7.59 -4.71
C ALA A 122 3.04 -7.52 -5.59
N ALA A 123 3.66 -8.68 -5.78
CA ALA A 123 4.67 -8.88 -6.78
C ALA A 123 3.94 -8.69 -8.11
N SER A 124 3.67 -7.44 -8.46
CA SER A 124 3.43 -7.00 -9.83
C SER A 124 4.77 -7.03 -10.57
N SER A 125 5.48 -8.14 -10.44
CA SER A 125 6.35 -8.68 -11.47
C SER A 125 5.51 -9.65 -12.27
N GLN A 126 4.37 -9.19 -12.80
CA GLN A 126 3.83 -9.82 -13.99
C GLN A 126 4.74 -9.35 -15.12
N SER A 127 5.83 -10.09 -15.28
CA SER A 127 6.73 -10.05 -16.41
C SER A 127 5.89 -10.13 -17.68
N TRP A 128 5.65 -8.98 -18.33
CA TRP A 128 5.31 -8.92 -19.73
C TRP A 128 6.55 -9.36 -20.52
N ARG A 129 6.73 -10.69 -20.62
CA ARG A 129 7.60 -11.32 -21.60
C ARG A 129 6.88 -11.19 -22.95
N GLY A 130 7.28 -10.21 -23.75
CA GLY A 130 6.74 -9.99 -25.09
C GLY A 130 6.88 -11.24 -25.97
N PRO A 131 5.94 -11.51 -26.89
CA PRO A 131 6.09 -12.61 -27.84
C PRO A 131 7.09 -12.20 -28.91
N GLY A 132 8.19 -12.95 -29.07
CA GLY A 132 8.99 -12.88 -30.31
C GLY A 132 10.51 -12.81 -30.22
N GLN A 133 11.15 -13.28 -29.15
CA GLN A 133 12.61 -13.47 -29.20
C GLN A 133 12.97 -14.88 -28.74
N THR A 134 13.21 -15.74 -29.73
CA THR A 134 13.82 -17.07 -29.58
C THR A 134 15.26 -16.93 -29.08
N PRO A 135 15.59 -17.40 -27.87
CA PRO A 135 16.98 -17.54 -27.46
C PRO A 135 17.53 -18.84 -28.05
N GLN A 136 18.54 -18.70 -28.90
CA GLN A 136 19.32 -19.77 -29.47
C GLN A 136 19.87 -20.68 -28.37
N GLU A 137 19.34 -21.89 -28.33
CA GLU A 137 19.65 -22.94 -27.36
C GLU A 137 21.06 -23.47 -27.63
N ARG A 138 22.05 -22.95 -26.89
CA ARG A 138 23.33 -23.64 -26.72
C ARG A 138 23.04 -24.94 -25.98
N ALA A 139 23.23 -26.06 -26.68
CA ALA A 139 23.20 -27.41 -26.15
C ALA A 139 24.03 -27.51 -24.86
N GLN A 140 23.35 -27.51 -23.72
CA GLN A 140 23.88 -28.09 -22.51
C GLN A 140 23.18 -29.45 -22.32
N PRO A 141 23.92 -30.52 -22.04
CA PRO A 141 23.31 -31.83 -21.83
C PRO A 141 22.44 -31.74 -20.58
N ARG A 142 21.15 -32.03 -20.74
CA ARG A 142 20.20 -32.13 -19.64
C ARG A 142 20.55 -33.38 -18.83
N VAL A 143 21.34 -33.21 -17.77
CA VAL A 143 21.58 -34.26 -16.78
C VAL A 143 20.31 -34.38 -15.94
N ILE A 144 19.62 -35.50 -16.10
CA ILE A 144 18.44 -35.85 -15.32
C ILE A 144 18.92 -36.83 -14.26
N ASP A 145 18.99 -36.37 -13.01
CA ASP A 145 19.28 -37.23 -11.86
C ASP A 145 18.03 -38.09 -11.59
N LEU A 146 18.03 -39.29 -12.16
CA LEU A 146 17.00 -40.30 -11.91
C LEU A 146 17.26 -40.93 -10.54
N GLY A 147 16.26 -40.92 -9.67
CA GLY A 147 16.31 -41.67 -8.41
C GLY A 147 16.32 -43.17 -8.67
N GLU A 148 16.85 -43.96 -7.73
CA GLU A 148 17.03 -45.43 -7.88
C GLU A 148 15.74 -46.21 -8.24
N GLY A 149 14.56 -45.61 -8.04
CA GLY A 149 13.25 -46.19 -8.40
C GLY A 149 12.63 -45.74 -9.73
N GLU A 150 13.25 -44.80 -10.46
CA GLU A 150 12.72 -44.28 -11.74
C GLU A 150 13.34 -44.98 -12.96
N PHE A 151 14.27 -45.92 -12.74
CA PHE A 151 14.87 -46.72 -13.81
C PHE A 151 13.97 -47.92 -14.17
N SER A 152 13.22 -47.80 -15.27
CA SER A 152 12.54 -48.93 -15.92
C SER A 152 13.25 -49.27 -17.23
N ARG A 153 13.88 -50.45 -17.30
CA ARG A 153 14.41 -51.00 -18.55
C ARG A 153 13.25 -51.71 -19.26
N THR A 154 12.65 -51.04 -20.24
CA THR A 154 11.71 -51.68 -21.16
C THR A 154 12.53 -52.46 -22.19
N ASP A 155 12.70 -53.76 -21.97
CA ASP A 155 13.25 -54.68 -22.96
C ASP A 155 12.10 -55.14 -23.89
N ASP A 156 11.61 -54.24 -24.74
CA ASP A 156 10.62 -54.58 -25.78
C ASP A 156 11.26 -54.42 -27.16
N ASP A 157 11.92 -55.50 -27.63
CA ASP A 157 12.16 -55.78 -29.05
C ASP A 157 10.82 -56.14 -29.74
N GLU A 158 9.86 -55.22 -29.75
CA GLU A 158 8.62 -55.39 -30.53
C GLU A 158 8.67 -54.49 -31.78
N PRO A 159 8.77 -55.07 -32.99
CA PRO A 159 8.75 -54.28 -34.22
C PRO A 159 7.39 -53.63 -34.39
N ASN A 160 7.39 -52.31 -34.57
CA ASN A 160 6.20 -51.49 -34.80
C ASN A 160 5.40 -51.99 -36.04
N PRO A 161 4.20 -52.58 -35.87
CA PRO A 161 3.43 -53.17 -36.98
C PRO A 161 2.77 -52.13 -37.90
N SER A 162 2.93 -50.83 -37.63
CA SER A 162 2.29 -49.77 -38.41
C SER A 162 3.07 -49.34 -39.67
N GLU A 163 4.33 -49.75 -39.83
CA GLU A 163 5.14 -49.38 -41.01
C GLU A 163 4.84 -50.22 -42.27
N GLU A 164 4.30 -51.43 -42.11
CA GLU A 164 4.15 -52.38 -43.23
C GLU A 164 2.94 -52.07 -44.13
N ARG A 165 1.91 -51.41 -43.59
CA ARG A 165 0.67 -51.06 -44.32
C ARG A 165 0.81 -49.86 -45.25
N ARG A 166 1.97 -49.19 -45.27
CA ARG A 166 2.25 -48.02 -46.13
C ARG A 166 2.99 -48.37 -47.42
N ARG A 167 3.34 -49.65 -47.64
CA ARG A 167 4.15 -50.11 -48.78
C ARG A 167 3.40 -51.05 -49.76
N GLN A 168 2.07 -51.08 -49.73
CA GLN A 168 1.25 -51.72 -50.76
C GLN A 168 0.22 -50.74 -51.32
#